data_AF-A0A6G1B6J1-F1
#
_entry.id   AF-A0A6G1B6J1-F1
#
_cell.length_a   1.000
_cell.length_b   1.000
_cell.length_c   1.000
_cell.angle_alpha   90.00
_cell.angle_beta   90.00
_cell.angle_gamma   90.00
#
_symmetry.space_group_name_H-M   'P 1'
#
loop_
_entity.id
_entity.type
_entity.pdbx_description
1 polymer ?
#
loop_
_entity_poly.entity_id
_entity_poly.type
_entity_poly.pdbx_seq_one_letter_code
_entity_poly.pdbx_strand_id
1 'polypeptide(L)'
;MLPSRLLSGGPRTVFGGTGCWTWVRPGRLPPHAPPRPLSASCVDLAKHQDPPGKKLLSEKKLKRHFVDHRRVLIRGGHGGDGVSCFHSEPRKEFGGPDGGDGGDGGHVILRGTSDQQVKSLSSVLSRYQGLHGQAGGRKNCSGRGGAVLYVQVPVGTLVKEGSEVVADLSRPGAQYIAALGGAGGKGNRFFLANDNRAPVTCTPGQPGQERILFLELKTVADAGMVGLPNAGKSSLLRAISNARPAVAPYPFTTLKPHVGIVRYEDHQQIAVADIPGIVRGAHRSRGLGSSFLRHIERCRCLLFVVDLSEPEPWTQLEDLKWELEKHEAGLSQRPHVVVANKIDLPEARAAVAQLRARLGPGAITLSAATGENVEALLMRLRELHGQHVA
;
A
#
# COMPACT_ATOMS: atom_id res chain seq x y z
N MET A 1 3.02 41.36 53.37
CA MET A 1 2.84 42.05 54.66
C MET A 1 1.84 41.25 55.48
N LEU A 2 2.33 40.64 56.57
CA LEU A 2 1.52 40.04 57.63
C LEU A 2 0.68 41.12 58.34
N PRO A 3 -0.36 40.73 59.09
CA PRO A 3 -0.14 40.72 60.53
C PRO A 3 -0.68 39.48 61.25
N SER A 4 0.02 39.19 62.33
CA SER A 4 -0.14 38.15 63.34
C SER A 4 -0.76 38.70 64.63
N ARG A 5 -1.50 37.87 65.39
CA ARG A 5 -1.56 37.75 66.89
C ARG A 5 -2.66 36.71 67.24
N LEU A 6 -2.36 35.56 67.88
CA LEU A 6 -2.20 35.29 69.34
C LEU A 6 -3.52 35.56 70.11
N LEU A 7 -4.12 34.71 70.96
CA LEU A 7 -3.65 33.71 71.93
C LEU A 7 -4.83 32.88 72.56
N SER A 8 -4.50 31.69 73.07
CA SER A 8 -5.04 31.00 74.29
C SER A 8 -6.42 30.29 74.24
N GLY A 9 -6.67 29.15 74.89
CA GLY A 9 -5.90 28.28 75.80
C GLY A 9 -6.67 26.94 76.04
N GLY A 10 -6.00 25.90 76.56
CA GLY A 10 -6.56 24.56 76.83
C GLY A 10 -7.52 24.48 78.05
N PRO A 11 -7.90 23.29 78.57
CA PRO A 11 -6.96 22.20 78.91
C PRO A 11 -7.42 20.75 78.60
N ARG A 12 -6.47 19.83 78.86
CA ARG A 12 -6.50 18.36 78.83
C ARG A 12 -7.43 17.72 79.88
N THR A 13 -7.83 16.48 79.63
CA THR A 13 -7.82 15.29 80.53
C THR A 13 -8.41 14.08 79.77
N VAL A 14 -8.23 12.80 80.08
CA VAL A 14 -7.11 11.93 80.50
C VAL A 14 -7.70 10.50 80.55
N PHE A 15 -6.97 9.54 79.97
CA PHE A 15 -6.84 8.11 80.28
C PHE A 15 -7.98 7.07 80.24
N GLY A 16 -7.55 5.88 79.76
CA GLY A 16 -8.08 4.54 80.03
C GLY A 16 -8.18 3.72 78.73
N GLY A 17 -7.28 2.83 78.32
CA GLY A 17 -6.24 2.07 79.02
C GLY A 17 -6.70 0.63 79.26
N THR A 18 -6.39 -0.31 78.34
CA THR A 18 -6.01 -1.71 78.63
C THR A 18 -5.66 -2.43 77.33
N GLY A 19 -4.51 -3.10 77.32
CA GLY A 19 -3.99 -3.85 76.18
C GLY A 19 -4.12 -5.35 76.33
N CYS A 20 -3.71 -6.08 75.29
CA CYS A 20 -3.16 -7.42 75.42
C CYS A 20 -2.22 -7.69 74.25
N TRP A 21 -1.03 -8.19 74.58
CA TRP A 21 0.05 -8.57 73.68
C TRP A 21 -0.29 -9.91 73.01
N THR A 22 0.30 -10.21 71.83
CA THR A 22 1.33 -11.27 71.74
C THR A 22 1.78 -11.68 70.32
N TRP A 23 3.11 -11.89 70.22
CA TRP A 23 3.93 -12.85 69.46
C TRP A 23 4.13 -12.77 67.93
N VAL A 24 5.39 -12.53 67.58
CA VAL A 24 6.07 -12.71 66.28
C VAL A 24 6.70 -14.12 66.21
N ARG A 25 6.71 -14.75 65.02
CA ARG A 25 7.72 -15.75 64.62
C ARG A 25 8.17 -15.55 63.15
N PRO A 26 9.40 -15.97 62.79
CA PRO A 26 10.13 -15.51 61.60
C PRO A 26 10.10 -16.51 60.43
N GLY A 27 10.17 -16.02 59.19
CA GLY A 27 10.17 -16.85 57.97
C GLY A 27 11.03 -16.30 56.83
N ARG A 28 12.26 -16.82 56.75
CA ARG A 28 13.11 -17.17 55.58
C ARG A 28 13.17 -16.25 54.34
N LEU A 29 14.40 -15.84 54.03
CA LEU A 29 14.89 -15.35 52.72
C LEU A 29 14.74 -16.41 51.60
N PRO A 30 14.44 -16.01 50.34
CA PRO A 30 14.68 -16.85 49.17
C PRO A 30 15.99 -16.51 48.43
N PRO A 31 16.52 -17.44 47.61
CA PRO A 31 17.93 -17.50 47.21
C PRO A 31 18.27 -16.87 45.86
N HIS A 32 19.58 -16.69 45.64
CA HIS A 32 20.24 -16.31 44.40
C HIS A 32 19.77 -17.11 43.17
N ALA A 33 19.54 -16.39 42.06
CA ALA A 33 19.29 -16.97 40.73
C ALA A 33 20.61 -17.20 39.95
N PRO A 34 20.70 -18.25 39.10
CA PRO A 34 21.89 -18.57 38.30
C PRO A 34 21.98 -17.73 37.00
N PRO A 35 23.17 -17.67 36.34
CA PRO A 35 23.37 -16.84 35.15
C PRO A 35 22.67 -17.43 33.92
N ARG A 36 22.06 -16.56 33.11
CA ARG A 36 21.40 -16.93 31.85
C ARG A 36 22.44 -17.16 30.73
N PRO A 37 22.23 -18.13 29.83
CA PRO A 37 23.06 -18.31 28.65
C PRO A 37 22.71 -17.29 27.57
N LEU A 38 23.72 -16.95 26.76
CA LEU A 38 23.65 -16.16 25.54
C LEU A 38 22.68 -16.80 24.54
N SER A 39 21.70 -16.05 24.03
CA SER A 39 20.87 -16.46 22.89
C SER A 39 20.96 -15.45 21.76
N ALA A 40 21.09 -16.01 20.55
CA ALA A 40 21.35 -15.38 19.28
C ALA A 40 20.35 -14.28 18.87
N SER A 41 20.85 -13.41 17.99
CA SER A 41 20.18 -12.32 17.31
C SER A 41 18.87 -12.72 16.62
N CYS A 42 17.76 -12.15 17.07
CA CYS A 42 16.53 -12.03 16.29
C CYS A 42 16.48 -10.64 15.65
N VAL A 43 16.03 -10.59 14.40
CA VAL A 43 15.80 -9.38 13.61
C VAL A 43 14.68 -8.58 14.26
N ASP A 44 15.02 -7.46 14.90
CA ASP A 44 14.04 -6.60 15.56
C ASP A 44 13.25 -5.77 14.54
N LEU A 45 12.02 -6.23 14.30
CA LEU A 45 10.95 -5.48 13.65
C LEU A 45 10.39 -4.46 14.66
N ALA A 46 11.14 -3.38 14.89
CA ALA A 46 10.80 -2.39 15.92
C ALA A 46 9.65 -1.48 15.47
N LYS A 47 8.46 -1.71 16.05
CA LYS A 47 7.38 -0.72 16.16
C LYS A 47 7.88 0.41 17.05
N HIS A 48 7.99 1.64 16.53
CA HIS A 48 8.27 2.82 17.34
C HIS A 48 7.07 3.78 17.38
N GLN A 49 6.93 4.39 18.56
CA GLN A 49 5.74 4.96 19.19
C GLN A 49 5.19 6.26 18.57
N ASP A 50 3.86 6.39 18.62
CA ASP A 50 3.06 7.53 18.15
C ASP A 50 3.09 8.75 19.11
N PRO A 51 2.96 10.00 18.58
CA PRO A 51 2.66 11.20 19.37
C PRO A 51 1.16 11.28 19.76
N PRO A 52 0.77 12.10 20.75
CA PRO A 52 -0.49 11.92 21.44
C PRO A 52 -1.70 12.43 20.62
N GLY A 53 -2.77 11.64 20.65
CA GLY A 53 -4.14 12.16 20.69
C GLY A 53 -4.88 12.37 19.38
N LYS A 54 -5.14 11.30 18.60
CA LYS A 54 -6.40 11.16 17.85
C LYS A 54 -6.97 9.77 18.08
N LYS A 55 -8.26 9.70 18.45
CA LYS A 55 -9.01 8.48 18.78
C LYS A 55 -8.67 7.35 17.79
N LEU A 56 -8.24 6.20 18.31
CA LEU A 56 -8.13 4.96 17.55
C LEU A 56 -9.50 4.67 16.93
N LEU A 57 -9.62 4.90 15.63
CA LEU A 57 -10.72 4.35 14.87
C LEU A 57 -10.57 2.84 14.97
N SER A 58 -11.51 2.20 15.65
CA SER A 58 -11.65 0.74 15.80
C SER A 58 -11.16 0.01 14.55
N GLU A 59 -10.27 -0.98 14.72
CA GLU A 59 -9.77 -1.86 13.66
C GLU A 59 -10.89 -2.49 12.80
N LYS A 60 -12.13 -2.54 13.32
CA LYS A 60 -13.34 -2.95 12.58
C LYS A 60 -13.78 -1.97 11.47
N LYS A 61 -13.15 -0.81 11.32
CA LYS A 61 -13.55 0.24 10.35
C LYS A 61 -12.62 0.39 9.13
N LEU A 62 -11.60 -0.45 8.98
CA LEU A 62 -10.89 -0.61 7.70
C LEU A 62 -11.73 -1.50 6.75
N LYS A 63 -12.90 -0.99 6.34
CA LYS A 63 -13.53 -1.44 5.09
C LYS A 63 -12.50 -1.14 4.01
N ARG A 64 -11.81 -2.18 3.53
CA ARG A 64 -10.83 -2.12 2.44
C ARG A 64 -11.55 -1.71 1.15
N HIS A 65 -11.73 -0.40 0.98
CA HIS A 65 -12.07 0.18 -0.30
C HIS A 65 -10.81 0.08 -1.16
N PHE A 66 -10.97 -0.37 -2.41
CA PHE A 66 -9.92 -0.29 -3.41
C PHE A 66 -9.58 1.19 -3.62
N VAL A 67 -8.34 1.56 -3.36
CA VAL A 67 -7.82 2.92 -3.56
C VAL A 67 -6.77 2.85 -4.65
N ASP A 68 -7.01 3.56 -5.73
CA ASP A 68 -6.20 3.65 -6.94
C ASP A 68 -5.33 4.91 -7.00
N HIS A 69 -5.68 5.94 -6.22
CA HIS A 69 -4.91 7.18 -6.12
C HIS A 69 -4.59 7.51 -4.65
N ARG A 70 -3.35 7.93 -4.39
CA ARG A 70 -2.92 8.31 -3.03
C ARG A 70 -1.89 9.43 -3.08
N ARG A 71 -2.17 10.52 -2.35
CA ARG A 71 -1.15 11.55 -2.05
C ARG A 71 -0.35 11.11 -0.83
N VAL A 72 0.97 11.11 -0.96
CA VAL A 72 1.89 10.66 0.09
C VAL A 72 2.97 11.72 0.31
N LEU A 73 3.13 12.14 1.56
CA LEU A 73 4.26 12.96 1.99
C LEU A 73 5.42 12.06 2.38
N ILE A 74 6.55 12.18 1.71
CA ILE A 74 7.73 11.34 1.96
C ILE A 74 8.89 12.23 2.37
N ARG A 75 9.51 11.87 3.49
CA ARG A 75 10.68 12.56 4.03
C ARG A 75 11.83 11.58 4.22
N GLY A 76 12.99 11.89 3.68
CA GLY A 76 14.23 11.17 4.00
C GLY A 76 14.64 11.38 5.46
N GLY A 77 15.46 10.49 5.99
CA GLY A 77 16.06 10.70 7.30
C GLY A 77 17.00 11.91 7.29
N HIS A 78 17.06 12.68 8.38
CA HIS A 78 18.10 13.68 8.58
C HIS A 78 19.44 12.99 8.84
N GLY A 79 20.53 13.58 8.34
CA GLY A 79 21.88 13.17 8.73
C GLY A 79 22.13 13.52 10.21
N GLY A 80 22.97 12.73 10.87
CA GLY A 80 23.41 13.04 12.22
C GLY A 80 24.45 14.16 12.24
N ASP A 81 24.57 14.87 13.35
CA ASP A 81 25.54 15.96 13.49
C ASP A 81 26.97 15.44 13.67
N GLY A 82 27.93 16.14 13.07
CA GLY A 82 29.34 15.99 13.43
C GLY A 82 29.60 16.61 14.79
N VAL A 83 30.44 15.97 15.61
CA VAL A 83 30.74 16.47 16.95
C VAL A 83 32.11 17.11 16.99
N SER A 84 32.24 18.18 17.77
CA SER A 84 33.52 18.79 18.12
C SER A 84 33.94 18.30 19.50
N CYS A 85 34.97 17.45 19.54
CA CYS A 85 35.53 16.91 20.77
C CYS A 85 37.06 16.82 20.67
N PHE A 86 37.70 16.86 21.83
CA PHE A 86 39.14 16.67 21.94
C PHE A 86 39.42 15.49 22.85
N HIS A 87 40.45 14.73 22.47
CA HIS A 87 40.88 13.58 23.24
C HIS A 87 41.37 14.02 24.61
N SER A 88 40.99 13.30 25.66
CA SER A 88 41.43 13.58 27.02
C SER A 88 42.07 12.34 27.62
N GLU A 89 43.35 12.47 27.98
CA GLU A 89 44.13 11.44 28.64
C GLU A 89 44.73 12.01 29.93
N PRO A 90 44.74 11.24 31.03
CA PRO A 90 45.44 11.66 32.23
C PRO A 90 46.91 11.97 31.91
N ARG A 91 47.41 13.12 32.41
CA ARG A 91 48.80 13.61 32.22
C ARG A 91 49.13 14.08 30.79
N LYS A 92 48.11 14.32 29.95
CA LYS A 92 48.27 14.97 28.64
C LYS A 92 47.46 16.25 28.60
N GLU A 93 48.14 17.40 28.61
CA GLU A 93 47.49 18.72 28.68
C GLU A 93 46.69 19.06 27.42
N PHE A 94 47.19 18.68 26.23
CA PHE A 94 46.52 18.94 24.95
C PHE A 94 46.35 17.66 24.15
N GLY A 95 45.11 17.21 24.00
CA GLY A 95 44.75 16.14 23.08
C GLY A 95 44.37 16.67 21.71
N GLY A 96 44.59 15.86 20.68
CA GLY A 96 44.14 16.16 19.32
C GLY A 96 42.61 16.08 19.20
N PRO A 97 42.04 16.59 18.09
CA PRO A 97 40.61 16.48 17.82
C PRO A 97 40.20 15.00 17.67
N ASP A 98 39.14 14.60 18.38
CA ASP A 98 38.63 13.23 18.40
C ASP A 98 37.11 13.15 18.15
N GLY A 99 36.50 14.23 17.68
CA GLY A 99 35.09 14.26 17.30
C GLY A 99 34.83 13.48 16.02
N GLY A 100 33.90 12.53 16.08
CA GLY A 100 33.46 11.73 14.95
C GLY A 100 32.45 12.45 14.04
N ASP A 101 32.33 11.92 12.83
CA ASP A 101 31.32 12.34 11.84
C ASP A 101 29.94 11.79 12.22
N GLY A 102 28.88 12.50 11.86
CA GLY A 102 27.52 12.00 11.94
C GLY A 102 27.23 10.97 10.83
N GLY A 103 26.29 10.06 11.09
CA GLY A 103 25.83 9.09 10.11
C GLY A 103 24.85 9.69 9.09
N ASP A 104 24.80 9.13 7.89
CA ASP A 104 23.82 9.56 6.87
C ASP A 104 22.39 9.19 7.25
N GLY A 105 21.42 9.97 6.81
CA GLY A 105 20.00 9.65 6.94
C GLY A 105 19.57 8.51 6.00
N GLY A 106 18.62 7.69 6.45
CA GLY A 106 18.08 6.61 5.64
C GLY A 106 17.20 7.11 4.49
N HIS A 107 17.40 6.53 3.31
CA HIS A 107 16.55 6.76 2.14
C HIS A 107 15.16 6.16 2.31
N VAL A 108 14.17 6.73 1.63
CA VAL A 108 12.84 6.10 1.46
C VAL A 108 12.70 5.64 0.03
N ILE A 109 12.47 4.35 -0.17
CA ILE A 109 12.41 3.70 -1.48
C ILE A 109 11.03 3.09 -1.68
N LEU A 110 10.36 3.45 -2.77
CA LEU A 110 9.16 2.76 -3.24
C LEU A 110 9.56 1.51 -4.01
N ARG A 111 8.96 0.37 -3.67
CA ARG A 111 9.24 -0.91 -4.33
C ARG A 111 7.94 -1.52 -4.84
N GLY A 112 7.90 -1.83 -6.13
CA GLY A 112 6.81 -2.59 -6.75
C GLY A 112 6.85 -4.04 -6.26
N THR A 113 5.80 -4.49 -5.58
CA THR A 113 5.67 -5.88 -5.15
C THR A 113 4.50 -6.58 -5.84
N SER A 114 4.72 -7.85 -6.22
CA SER A 114 3.69 -8.76 -6.73
C SER A 114 2.99 -9.52 -5.61
N ASP A 115 3.27 -9.20 -4.34
CA ASP A 115 2.65 -9.85 -3.20
C ASP A 115 1.11 -9.73 -3.28
N GLN A 116 0.44 -10.87 -3.12
CA GLN A 116 -1.03 -10.97 -3.23
C GLN A 116 -1.79 -10.09 -2.22
N GLN A 117 -1.12 -9.63 -1.17
CA GLN A 117 -1.69 -8.75 -0.14
C GLN A 117 -1.70 -7.27 -0.54
N VAL A 118 -0.85 -6.84 -1.49
CA VAL A 118 -0.67 -5.43 -1.88
C VAL A 118 -1.25 -5.21 -3.28
N LYS A 119 -2.58 -5.34 -3.41
CA LYS A 119 -3.31 -5.13 -4.68
C LYS A 119 -3.86 -3.71 -4.87
N SER A 120 -3.88 -2.89 -3.82
CA SER A 120 -4.39 -1.52 -3.85
C SER A 120 -3.49 -0.59 -3.04
N LEU A 121 -3.60 0.72 -3.28
CA LEU A 121 -2.86 1.74 -2.51
C LEU A 121 -3.48 2.01 -1.13
N SER A 122 -4.46 1.21 -0.69
CA SER A 122 -5.10 1.37 0.63
C SER A 122 -4.16 1.08 1.80
N SER A 123 -3.15 0.22 1.60
CA SER A 123 -2.09 -0.05 2.58
C SER A 123 -1.08 1.09 2.71
N VAL A 124 -1.06 2.02 1.74
CA VAL A 124 -0.08 3.11 1.72
C VAL A 124 -0.51 4.23 2.66
N LEU A 125 0.31 4.47 3.68
CA LEU A 125 0.12 5.56 4.62
C LEU A 125 0.24 6.93 3.92
N SER A 126 -0.35 7.95 4.52
CA SER A 126 -0.29 9.33 3.99
C SER A 126 1.08 9.99 4.20
N ARG A 127 1.90 9.46 5.12
CA ARG A 127 3.22 9.99 5.45
C ARG A 127 4.22 8.87 5.70
N TYR A 128 5.43 9.02 5.19
CA TYR A 128 6.59 8.19 5.53
C TYR A 128 7.78 9.06 5.94
N GLN A 129 8.57 8.56 6.87
CA GLN A 129 9.77 9.21 7.40
C GLN A 129 10.91 8.19 7.42
N GLY A 130 12.00 8.49 6.72
CA GLY A 130 13.24 7.72 6.79
C GLY A 130 13.90 7.86 8.16
N LEU A 131 14.61 6.81 8.57
CA LEU A 131 15.33 6.77 9.84
C LEU A 131 16.49 7.77 9.83
N HIS A 132 16.67 8.52 10.92
CA HIS A 132 17.75 9.50 11.03
C HIS A 132 19.10 8.83 11.24
N GLY A 133 20.16 9.48 10.77
CA GLY A 133 21.53 9.15 11.15
C GLY A 133 21.79 9.55 12.59
N GLN A 134 22.66 8.80 13.27
CA GLN A 134 23.09 9.14 14.62
C GLN A 134 24.20 10.20 14.56
N ALA A 135 24.27 11.05 15.59
CA ALA A 135 25.37 11.99 15.74
C ALA A 135 26.71 11.26 15.93
N GLY A 136 27.80 11.94 15.58
CA GLY A 136 29.15 11.51 15.92
C GLY A 136 29.36 11.45 17.43
N GLY A 137 30.42 10.77 17.85
CA GLY A 137 30.80 10.61 19.24
C GLY A 137 32.25 10.99 19.48
N ARG A 138 32.66 10.89 20.74
CA ARG A 138 34.06 11.03 21.17
C ARG A 138 34.90 9.85 20.69
N LYS A 139 36.21 9.94 20.85
CA LYS A 139 37.16 8.87 20.52
C LYS A 139 37.08 8.42 19.06
N ASN A 140 36.86 9.35 18.15
CA ASN A 140 36.70 9.10 16.71
C ASN A 140 35.53 8.19 16.35
N CYS A 141 34.48 8.15 17.18
CA CYS A 141 33.32 7.31 16.93
C CYS A 141 32.39 7.99 15.91
N SER A 142 32.31 7.49 14.68
CA SER A 142 31.32 7.97 13.73
C SER A 142 29.92 7.46 14.07
N GLY A 143 28.90 8.28 13.80
CA GLY A 143 27.50 7.94 13.99
C GLY A 143 27.03 6.88 12.99
N ARG A 144 26.13 6.00 13.43
CA ARG A 144 25.50 5.00 12.56
C ARG A 144 24.55 5.66 11.56
N GLY A 145 24.62 5.24 10.30
CA GLY A 145 23.65 5.66 9.28
C GLY A 145 22.24 5.11 9.54
N GLY A 146 21.23 5.90 9.17
CA GLY A 146 19.83 5.49 9.22
C GLY A 146 19.54 4.37 8.21
N ALA A 147 18.78 3.36 8.63
CA ALA A 147 18.42 2.27 7.73
C ALA A 147 17.42 2.72 6.65
N VAL A 148 17.51 2.11 5.48
CA VAL A 148 16.62 2.38 4.33
C VAL A 148 15.21 1.90 4.64
N LEU A 149 14.22 2.75 4.38
CA LEU A 149 12.81 2.41 4.50
C LEU A 149 12.25 1.99 3.14
N TYR A 150 11.86 0.72 3.02
CA TYR A 150 11.17 0.21 1.84
C TYR A 150 9.65 0.33 2.00
N VAL A 151 9.01 1.08 1.11
CA VAL A 151 7.56 1.22 1.03
C VAL A 151 7.06 0.36 -0.13
N GLN A 152 6.32 -0.70 0.20
CA GLN A 152 5.76 -1.61 -0.78
C GLN A 152 4.54 -0.99 -1.46
N VAL A 153 4.54 -1.00 -2.79
CA VAL A 153 3.41 -0.56 -3.62
C VAL A 153 3.07 -1.64 -4.65
N PRO A 154 1.80 -1.74 -5.10
CA PRO A 154 1.42 -2.70 -6.12
C PRO A 154 2.20 -2.47 -7.42
N VAL A 155 2.52 -3.55 -8.14
CA VAL A 155 3.05 -3.46 -9.51
C VAL A 155 2.05 -2.72 -10.42
N GLY A 156 2.56 -1.81 -11.24
CA GLY A 156 1.77 -0.91 -12.09
C GLY A 156 1.47 0.44 -11.44
N THR A 157 2.12 0.77 -10.33
CA THR A 157 2.02 2.09 -9.70
C THR A 157 2.87 3.11 -10.46
N LEU A 158 2.22 4.16 -10.98
CA LEU A 158 2.85 5.39 -11.42
C LEU A 158 3.14 6.28 -10.23
N VAL A 159 4.35 6.82 -10.19
CA VAL A 159 4.76 7.83 -9.22
C VAL A 159 4.80 9.17 -9.95
N LYS A 160 4.03 10.13 -9.46
CA LYS A 160 3.98 11.50 -9.98
C LYS A 160 4.43 12.50 -8.93
N GLU A 161 5.06 13.58 -9.38
CA GLU A 161 5.32 14.77 -8.59
C GLU A 161 4.62 15.95 -9.28
N GLY A 162 3.57 16.47 -8.65
CA GLY A 162 2.65 17.38 -9.35
C GLY A 162 1.97 16.67 -10.54
N SER A 163 2.18 17.20 -11.75
CA SER A 163 1.65 16.66 -13.01
C SER A 163 2.61 15.74 -13.74
N GLU A 164 3.88 15.71 -13.37
CA GLU A 164 4.91 14.96 -14.09
C GLU A 164 5.06 13.54 -13.53
N VAL A 165 5.23 12.57 -14.43
CA VAL A 165 5.50 11.17 -14.07
C VAL A 165 6.99 11.02 -13.84
N VAL A 166 7.38 10.79 -12.59
CA VAL A 166 8.78 10.65 -12.19
C VAL A 166 9.26 9.20 -12.19
N ALA A 167 8.34 8.24 -12.05
CA ALA A 167 8.66 6.82 -12.16
C ALA A 167 7.46 5.93 -12.52
N ASP A 168 7.76 4.79 -13.13
CA ASP A 168 6.80 3.73 -13.42
C ASP A 168 7.26 2.41 -12.78
N LEU A 169 6.52 1.94 -11.77
CA LEU A 169 6.81 0.71 -11.03
C LEU A 169 6.03 -0.47 -11.63
N SER A 170 6.15 -0.64 -12.94
CA SER A 170 5.41 -1.64 -13.73
C SER A 170 6.02 -3.05 -13.71
N ARG A 171 7.24 -3.21 -13.19
CA ARG A 171 7.91 -4.51 -13.05
C ARG A 171 7.97 -4.94 -11.58
N PRO A 172 7.78 -6.24 -11.27
CA PRO A 172 8.03 -6.77 -9.93
C PRO A 172 9.46 -6.46 -9.49
N GLY A 173 9.61 -5.95 -8.27
CA GLY A 173 10.91 -5.57 -7.72
C GLY A 173 11.48 -4.25 -8.25
N ALA A 174 10.79 -3.54 -9.15
CA ALA A 174 11.19 -2.19 -9.55
C ALA A 174 11.26 -1.28 -8.32
N GLN A 175 12.33 -0.47 -8.24
CA GLN A 175 12.58 0.42 -7.12
C GLN A 175 12.71 1.85 -7.61
N TYR A 176 12.17 2.79 -6.83
CA TYR A 176 12.34 4.21 -7.04
C TYR A 176 12.67 4.90 -5.72
N ILE A 177 13.75 5.66 -5.70
CA ILE A 177 14.14 6.43 -4.52
C ILE A 177 13.19 7.63 -4.41
N ALA A 178 12.24 7.52 -3.50
CA ALA A 178 11.19 8.51 -3.33
C ALA A 178 11.70 9.75 -2.60
N ALA A 179 12.59 9.59 -1.62
CA ALA A 179 13.28 10.69 -0.96
C ALA A 179 14.69 10.28 -0.52
N LEU A 180 15.66 11.14 -0.78
CA LEU A 180 17.03 10.97 -0.32
C LEU A 180 17.16 11.33 1.17
N GLY A 181 17.95 10.56 1.92
CA GLY A 181 18.36 10.95 3.27
C GLY A 181 19.42 12.05 3.20
N GLY A 182 19.51 12.84 4.27
CA GLY A 182 20.49 13.91 4.39
C GLY A 182 21.88 13.35 4.72
N ALA A 183 22.92 14.01 4.22
CA ALA A 183 24.29 13.65 4.52
C ALA A 183 24.64 13.90 6.00
N GLY A 184 25.46 13.03 6.58
CA GLY A 184 26.01 13.19 7.92
C GLY A 184 26.94 14.39 8.03
N GLY A 185 26.86 15.09 9.16
CA GLY A 185 27.73 16.21 9.50
C GLY A 185 29.17 15.75 9.75
N LYS A 186 30.12 16.66 9.57
CA LYS A 186 31.55 16.41 9.73
C LYS A 186 32.01 16.82 11.11
N GLY A 187 32.65 15.89 11.82
CA GLY A 187 33.25 16.15 13.12
C GLY A 187 34.48 17.04 13.00
N ASN A 188 34.97 17.55 14.12
CA ASN A 188 36.12 18.45 14.09
C ASN A 188 37.40 17.81 13.55
N ARG A 189 37.55 16.49 13.70
CA ARG A 189 38.69 15.77 13.11
C ARG A 189 38.76 15.87 11.59
N PHE A 190 37.63 15.96 10.91
CA PHE A 190 37.58 16.11 9.44
C PHE A 190 38.26 17.41 8.98
N PHE A 191 38.22 18.46 9.80
CA PHE A 191 38.80 19.77 9.52
C PHE A 191 40.26 19.92 9.99
N LEU A 192 40.90 18.82 10.42
CA LEU A 192 42.29 18.83 10.84
C LEU A 192 43.19 19.15 9.64
N ALA A 193 43.95 20.25 9.75
CA ALA A 193 44.88 20.69 8.71
C ALA A 193 46.24 21.07 9.31
N ASN A 194 47.26 21.28 8.47
CA ASN A 194 48.60 21.59 8.95
C ASN A 194 48.69 22.96 9.64
N ASP A 195 47.92 23.92 9.14
CA ASP A 195 47.72 25.27 9.66
C ASP A 195 46.77 25.32 10.87
N ASN A 196 45.82 24.40 10.98
CA ASN A 196 44.90 24.28 12.11
C ASN A 196 44.92 22.87 12.73
N ARG A 197 45.74 22.69 13.77
CA ARG A 197 45.92 21.41 14.49
C ARG A 197 44.83 21.10 15.52
N ALA A 198 44.03 22.09 15.91
CA ALA A 198 42.97 21.95 16.91
C ALA A 198 41.66 22.60 16.42
N PRO A 199 41.09 22.11 15.29
CA PRO A 199 39.82 22.62 14.79
C PRO A 199 38.72 22.43 15.83
N VAL A 200 37.95 23.49 16.05
CA VAL A 200 36.69 23.46 16.83
C VAL A 200 35.47 23.36 15.93
N THR A 201 35.65 23.56 14.62
CA THR A 201 34.61 23.55 13.60
C THR A 201 34.03 22.15 13.43
N CYS A 202 32.71 22.05 13.43
CA CYS A 202 31.97 20.86 13.02
C CYS A 202 30.79 21.31 12.15
N THR A 203 30.28 20.42 11.29
CA THR A 203 29.08 20.70 10.50
C THR A 203 27.89 19.91 11.02
N PRO A 204 26.69 20.51 11.03
CA PRO A 204 25.47 19.78 11.35
C PRO A 204 25.13 18.78 10.23
N GLY A 205 24.32 17.78 10.56
CA GLY A 205 23.74 16.88 9.59
C GLY A 205 22.78 17.62 8.66
N GLN A 206 22.78 17.25 7.38
CA GLN A 206 21.87 17.85 6.41
C GLN A 206 20.46 17.30 6.60
N PRO A 207 19.42 18.12 6.31
CA PRO A 207 18.08 17.62 6.36
C PRO A 207 17.81 16.62 5.22
N GLY A 208 17.01 15.58 5.49
CA GLY A 208 16.54 14.68 4.45
C GLY A 208 15.59 15.39 3.49
N GLN A 209 15.55 14.91 2.25
CA GLN A 209 14.68 15.46 1.21
C GLN A 209 13.22 15.26 1.57
N GLU A 210 12.39 16.29 1.35
CA GLU A 210 10.94 16.22 1.52
C GLU A 210 10.25 16.37 0.17
N ARG A 211 9.38 15.40 -0.17
CA ARG A 211 8.62 15.39 -1.43
C ARG A 211 7.17 14.99 -1.20
N ILE A 212 6.28 15.56 -2.00
CA ILE A 212 4.87 15.16 -2.05
C ILE A 212 4.68 14.41 -3.36
N LEU A 213 4.46 13.10 -3.26
CA LEU A 213 4.25 12.23 -4.41
C LEU A 213 2.77 11.84 -4.51
N PHE A 214 2.30 11.74 -5.75
CA PHE A 214 0.99 11.21 -6.10
C PHE A 214 1.20 9.83 -6.72
N LEU A 215 0.70 8.82 -6.03
CA LEU A 215 0.74 7.44 -6.50
C LEU A 215 -0.58 7.14 -7.22
N GLU A 216 -0.48 6.63 -8.44
CA GLU A 216 -1.62 6.23 -9.25
C GLU A 216 -1.43 4.81 -9.76
N LEU A 217 -2.36 3.91 -9.50
CA LEU A 217 -2.30 2.55 -9.99
C LEU A 217 -2.84 2.49 -11.43
N LYS A 218 -2.04 2.00 -12.39
CA LYS A 218 -2.43 1.87 -13.81
C LYS A 218 -3.51 0.81 -14.07
N THR A 219 -3.73 -0.13 -13.15
CA THR A 219 -4.68 -1.23 -13.35
C THR A 219 -6.08 -0.83 -12.90
N VAL A 220 -7.01 -0.77 -13.86
CA VAL A 220 -8.43 -0.43 -13.65
C VAL A 220 -9.18 -1.59 -13.00
N ALA A 221 -8.93 -2.81 -13.50
CA ALA A 221 -9.54 -4.04 -13.04
C ALA A 221 -8.69 -5.24 -13.50
N ASP A 222 -8.81 -6.36 -12.80
CA ASP A 222 -8.19 -7.62 -13.22
C ASP A 222 -8.87 -8.13 -14.51
N ALA A 223 -10.19 -7.93 -14.60
CA ALA A 223 -10.99 -8.37 -15.74
C ALA A 223 -11.92 -7.26 -16.27
N GLY A 224 -12.05 -7.18 -17.58
CA GLY A 224 -12.91 -6.20 -18.26
C GLY A 224 -14.06 -6.86 -19.01
N MET A 225 -15.31 -6.47 -18.74
CA MET A 225 -16.47 -6.92 -19.52
C MET A 225 -16.63 -6.10 -20.78
N VAL A 226 -16.66 -6.82 -21.91
CA VAL A 226 -16.76 -6.28 -23.26
C VAL A 226 -18.00 -6.89 -23.92
N GLY A 227 -18.83 -6.06 -24.54
CA GLY A 227 -20.09 -6.52 -25.12
C GLY A 227 -20.88 -5.35 -25.68
N LEU A 228 -21.86 -5.66 -26.52
CA LEU A 228 -22.78 -4.68 -27.09
C LEU A 228 -23.63 -4.01 -25.99
N PRO A 229 -24.24 -2.84 -26.27
CA PRO A 229 -25.31 -2.31 -25.43
C PRO A 229 -26.38 -3.38 -25.18
N ASN A 230 -26.96 -3.40 -23.98
CA ASN A 230 -28.04 -4.33 -23.59
C ASN A 230 -27.69 -5.83 -23.52
N ALA A 231 -26.43 -6.23 -23.73
CA ALA A 231 -25.96 -7.60 -23.49
C ALA A 231 -26.05 -8.05 -22.01
N GLY A 232 -26.39 -7.12 -21.10
CA GLY A 232 -26.59 -7.38 -19.69
C GLY A 232 -25.33 -7.28 -18.83
N LYS A 233 -24.28 -6.58 -19.29
CA LYS A 233 -23.00 -6.41 -18.57
C LYS A 233 -23.15 -5.81 -17.17
N SER A 234 -23.92 -4.72 -17.03
CA SER A 234 -24.12 -4.09 -15.71
C SER A 234 -24.94 -4.99 -14.77
N SER A 235 -25.89 -5.76 -15.30
CA SER A 235 -26.63 -6.75 -14.52
C SER A 235 -25.72 -7.90 -14.08
N LEU A 236 -24.87 -8.39 -14.99
CA LEU A 236 -23.87 -9.41 -14.68
C LEU A 236 -22.87 -8.92 -13.64
N LEU A 237 -22.39 -7.68 -13.73
CA LEU A 237 -21.50 -7.08 -12.73
C LEU A 237 -22.13 -7.08 -11.34
N ARG A 238 -23.43 -6.76 -11.25
CA ARG A 238 -24.18 -6.77 -9.99
C ARG A 238 -24.37 -8.18 -9.46
N ALA A 239 -24.58 -9.17 -10.33
CA ALA A 239 -24.75 -10.56 -9.95
C ALA A 239 -23.45 -11.19 -9.41
N ILE A 240 -22.29 -10.86 -10.00
CA ILE A 240 -20.99 -11.41 -9.57
C ILE A 240 -20.34 -10.63 -8.41
N SER A 241 -20.72 -9.37 -8.22
CA SER A 241 -20.09 -8.49 -7.23
C SER A 241 -20.77 -8.64 -5.87
N ASN A 242 -20.02 -9.11 -4.86
CA ASN A 242 -20.48 -9.20 -3.47
C ASN A 242 -20.74 -7.83 -2.83
N ALA A 243 -20.35 -6.74 -3.49
CA ALA A 243 -20.60 -5.37 -3.08
C ALA A 243 -21.36 -4.62 -4.18
N ARG A 244 -22.10 -3.56 -3.82
CA ARG A 244 -22.69 -2.65 -4.83
C ARG A 244 -21.55 -2.10 -5.72
N PRO A 245 -21.63 -2.27 -7.05
CA PRO A 245 -20.62 -1.73 -7.95
C PRO A 245 -20.41 -0.24 -7.71
N ALA A 246 -19.15 0.16 -7.54
CA ALA A 246 -18.79 1.54 -7.33
C ALA A 246 -18.47 2.20 -8.66
N VAL A 247 -18.91 3.45 -8.83
CA VAL A 247 -18.54 4.27 -9.98
C VAL A 247 -17.13 4.78 -9.75
N ALA A 248 -16.19 4.41 -10.61
CA ALA A 248 -14.79 4.81 -10.48
C ALA A 248 -14.50 6.05 -11.33
N PRO A 249 -14.16 7.22 -10.72
CA PRO A 249 -13.85 8.43 -11.46
C PRO A 249 -12.39 8.43 -11.91
N TYR A 250 -12.13 7.86 -13.08
CA TYR A 250 -10.78 7.87 -13.65
C TYR A 250 -10.51 9.20 -14.39
N PRO A 251 -9.33 9.82 -14.20
CA PRO A 251 -8.94 10.98 -14.99
C PRO A 251 -8.86 10.57 -16.47
N PHE A 252 -9.26 11.47 -17.38
CA PHE A 252 -9.28 11.26 -18.84
C PHE A 252 -10.42 10.37 -19.39
N THR A 253 -11.43 10.08 -18.56
CA THR A 253 -12.62 9.32 -18.98
C THR A 253 -13.82 10.23 -19.06
N THR A 254 -14.55 10.19 -20.17
CA THR A 254 -15.86 10.87 -20.29
C THR A 254 -16.98 10.01 -19.70
N LEU A 255 -16.79 8.70 -19.63
CA LEU A 255 -17.72 7.74 -19.01
C LEU A 255 -17.04 7.05 -17.84
N LYS A 256 -17.66 7.15 -16.66
CA LYS A 256 -17.18 6.48 -15.46
C LYS A 256 -17.55 4.99 -15.54
N PRO A 257 -16.58 4.06 -15.66
CA PRO A 257 -16.88 2.64 -15.63
C PRO A 257 -17.35 2.22 -14.24
N HIS A 258 -18.14 1.15 -14.20
CA HIS A 258 -18.56 0.56 -12.93
C HIS A 258 -17.59 -0.56 -12.58
N VAL A 259 -17.05 -0.56 -11.36
CA VAL A 259 -16.14 -1.60 -10.90
C VAL A 259 -16.81 -2.38 -9.77
N GLY A 260 -16.86 -3.70 -9.93
CA GLY A 260 -17.31 -4.66 -8.94
C GLY A 260 -16.15 -5.47 -8.39
N ILE A 261 -16.26 -5.91 -7.13
CA ILE A 261 -15.25 -6.75 -6.48
C ILE A 261 -15.86 -8.12 -6.24
N VAL A 262 -15.30 -9.11 -6.93
CA VAL A 262 -15.59 -10.53 -6.71
C VAL A 262 -14.70 -10.99 -5.55
N ARG A 263 -15.31 -11.63 -4.54
CA ARG A 263 -14.58 -12.19 -3.39
C ARG A 263 -14.74 -13.70 -3.37
N TYR A 264 -13.64 -14.39 -3.22
CA TYR A 264 -13.58 -15.84 -3.05
C TYR A 264 -13.41 -16.20 -1.57
N GLU A 265 -13.68 -17.46 -1.23
CA GLU A 265 -13.65 -17.98 0.14
C GLU A 265 -12.24 -17.93 0.75
N ASP A 266 -11.21 -18.06 -0.07
CA ASP A 266 -9.78 -17.95 0.30
C ASP A 266 -9.31 -16.49 0.49
N HIS A 267 -10.25 -15.56 0.62
CA HIS A 267 -10.01 -14.11 0.70
C HIS A 267 -9.37 -13.50 -0.56
N GLN A 268 -9.25 -14.25 -1.66
CA GLN A 268 -8.84 -13.69 -2.94
C GLN A 268 -9.90 -12.69 -3.43
N GLN A 269 -9.44 -11.55 -3.91
CA GLN A 269 -10.30 -10.52 -4.50
C GLN A 269 -9.87 -10.27 -5.93
N ILE A 270 -10.85 -10.23 -6.83
CA ILE A 270 -10.69 -9.93 -8.24
C ILE A 270 -11.58 -8.73 -8.57
N ALA A 271 -10.97 -7.67 -9.12
CA ALA A 271 -11.70 -6.50 -9.59
C ALA A 271 -12.20 -6.76 -11.02
N VAL A 272 -13.50 -6.57 -11.25
CA VAL A 272 -14.12 -6.68 -12.57
C VAL A 272 -14.72 -5.33 -12.94
N ALA A 273 -14.34 -4.79 -14.10
CA ALA A 273 -14.90 -3.55 -14.63
C ALA A 273 -15.97 -3.85 -15.67
N ASP A 274 -17.14 -3.23 -15.53
CA ASP A 274 -18.10 -3.06 -16.62
C ASP A 274 -17.66 -1.85 -17.44
N ILE A 275 -17.21 -2.16 -18.64
CA ILE A 275 -16.75 -1.17 -19.60
C ILE A 275 -17.98 -0.92 -20.52
N PRO A 276 -18.58 0.29 -20.54
CA PRO A 276 -19.66 0.71 -21.45
C PRO A 276 -19.71 0.04 -22.84
N GLY A 277 -20.91 -0.22 -23.38
CA GLY A 277 -21.14 -0.89 -24.68
C GLY A 277 -20.17 -0.50 -25.80
N ILE A 278 -19.47 -1.47 -26.41
CA ILE A 278 -18.82 -1.22 -27.70
C ILE A 278 -19.94 -1.19 -28.74
N VAL A 279 -20.00 -0.14 -29.53
CA VAL A 279 -20.94 0.00 -30.64
C VAL A 279 -20.16 -0.16 -31.93
N ARG A 280 -20.72 -0.86 -32.92
CA ARG A 280 -20.12 -1.02 -34.25
C ARG A 280 -19.61 0.31 -34.80
N GLY A 281 -18.33 0.38 -35.13
CA GLY A 281 -17.63 1.60 -35.52
C GLY A 281 -16.94 2.38 -34.39
N ALA A 282 -16.82 1.80 -33.18
CA ALA A 282 -16.20 2.47 -32.03
C ALA A 282 -14.74 2.89 -32.33
N HIS A 283 -13.98 2.06 -33.04
CA HIS A 283 -12.60 2.38 -33.47
C HIS A 283 -12.49 3.65 -34.33
N ARG A 284 -13.58 4.11 -34.99
CA ARG A 284 -13.61 5.32 -35.83
C ARG A 284 -14.06 6.58 -35.11
N SER A 285 -14.12 6.56 -33.77
CA SER A 285 -14.55 7.71 -32.94
C SER A 285 -16.00 8.18 -33.19
N ARG A 286 -16.89 7.34 -33.74
CA ARG A 286 -18.34 7.62 -33.75
C ARG A 286 -18.91 7.34 -32.35
N GLY A 287 -18.86 8.36 -31.49
CA GLY A 287 -19.61 8.41 -30.24
C GLY A 287 -18.74 8.44 -28.98
N LEU A 288 -17.79 7.51 -28.80
CA LEU A 288 -17.10 7.30 -27.50
C LEU A 288 -15.69 6.65 -27.63
N GLY A 289 -15.15 6.61 -28.85
CA GLY A 289 -14.37 5.47 -29.38
C GLY A 289 -12.94 5.19 -28.90
N SER A 290 -12.11 6.19 -28.59
CA SER A 290 -10.67 5.94 -28.29
C SER A 290 -10.29 6.09 -26.83
N SER A 291 -11.05 6.86 -26.05
CA SER A 291 -10.85 6.97 -24.59
C SER A 291 -11.37 5.73 -23.88
N PHE A 292 -12.47 5.16 -24.36
CA PHE A 292 -13.08 3.96 -23.81
C PHE A 292 -12.20 2.71 -23.95
N LEU A 293 -11.71 2.45 -25.16
CA LEU A 293 -10.91 1.25 -25.46
C LEU A 293 -9.57 1.23 -24.71
N ARG A 294 -9.00 2.41 -24.40
CA ARG A 294 -7.89 2.55 -23.45
C ARG A 294 -8.16 2.00 -22.04
N HIS A 295 -9.42 1.76 -21.64
CA HIS A 295 -9.73 1.08 -20.37
C HIS A 295 -9.64 -0.43 -20.49
N ILE A 296 -10.01 -0.97 -21.65
CA ILE A 296 -9.85 -2.39 -21.98
C ILE A 296 -8.36 -2.73 -21.99
N GLU A 297 -7.52 -1.84 -22.54
CA GLU A 297 -6.06 -1.98 -22.52
C GLU A 297 -5.49 -2.19 -21.12
N ARG A 298 -6.15 -1.67 -20.08
CA ARG A 298 -5.71 -1.74 -18.68
C ARG A 298 -6.26 -2.98 -17.93
N CYS A 299 -7.04 -3.83 -18.60
CA CYS A 299 -7.55 -5.08 -18.05
C CYS A 299 -6.64 -6.25 -18.43
N ARG A 300 -6.36 -7.17 -17.49
CA ARG A 300 -5.47 -8.32 -17.73
C ARG A 300 -6.17 -9.42 -18.54
N CYS A 301 -7.45 -9.65 -18.25
CA CYS A 301 -8.30 -10.56 -19.01
C CYS A 301 -9.61 -9.90 -19.44
N LEU A 302 -10.26 -10.48 -20.46
CA LEU A 302 -11.48 -9.95 -21.05
C LEU A 302 -12.65 -10.94 -20.91
N LEU A 303 -13.83 -10.44 -20.59
CA LEU A 303 -15.09 -11.20 -20.60
C LEU A 303 -15.93 -10.69 -21.75
N PHE A 304 -16.06 -11.48 -22.81
CA PHE A 304 -16.94 -11.16 -23.93
C PHE A 304 -18.37 -11.55 -23.56
N VAL A 305 -19.21 -10.58 -23.24
CA VAL A 305 -20.62 -10.77 -22.91
C VAL A 305 -21.45 -10.65 -24.18
N VAL A 306 -22.07 -11.77 -24.56
CA VAL A 306 -22.89 -11.94 -25.76
C VAL A 306 -24.33 -12.17 -25.36
N ASP A 307 -25.26 -11.54 -26.07
CA ASP A 307 -26.69 -11.73 -25.87
C ASP A 307 -27.21 -12.92 -26.69
N LEU A 308 -27.75 -13.94 -26.03
CA LEU A 308 -28.29 -15.13 -26.70
C LEU A 308 -29.72 -14.96 -27.22
N SER A 309 -30.44 -13.90 -26.84
CA SER A 309 -31.80 -13.69 -27.38
C SER A 309 -31.82 -13.23 -28.84
N GLU A 310 -30.68 -12.79 -29.35
CA GLU A 310 -30.53 -12.34 -30.73
C GLU A 310 -30.39 -13.52 -31.70
N PRO A 311 -30.84 -13.38 -32.96
CA PRO A 311 -30.89 -14.49 -33.91
C PRO A 311 -29.51 -15.03 -34.31
N GLU A 312 -28.45 -14.20 -34.28
CA GLU A 312 -27.09 -14.63 -34.61
C GLU A 312 -26.04 -14.13 -33.57
N PRO A 313 -25.98 -14.74 -32.38
CA PRO A 313 -25.11 -14.28 -31.30
C PRO A 313 -23.61 -14.33 -31.64
N TRP A 314 -23.20 -15.26 -32.52
CA TRP A 314 -21.81 -15.41 -32.96
C TRP A 314 -21.28 -14.16 -33.69
N THR A 315 -22.13 -13.48 -34.46
CA THR A 315 -21.74 -12.26 -35.18
C THR A 315 -21.34 -11.14 -34.22
N GLN A 316 -22.00 -11.07 -33.05
CA GLN A 316 -21.65 -10.09 -32.02
C GLN A 316 -20.22 -10.31 -31.51
N LEU A 317 -19.81 -11.56 -31.31
CA LEU A 317 -18.46 -11.86 -30.84
C LEU A 317 -17.41 -11.50 -31.90
N GLU A 318 -17.67 -11.84 -33.16
CA GLU A 318 -16.80 -11.51 -34.28
C GLU A 318 -16.64 -9.99 -34.44
N ASP A 319 -17.75 -9.25 -34.36
CA ASP A 319 -17.73 -7.78 -34.36
C ASP A 319 -16.89 -7.22 -33.23
N LEU A 320 -17.10 -7.69 -32.00
CA LEU A 320 -16.35 -7.22 -30.84
C LEU A 320 -14.85 -7.51 -31.00
N LYS A 321 -14.48 -8.71 -31.43
CA LYS A 321 -13.07 -9.08 -31.67
C LYS A 321 -12.45 -8.22 -32.77
N TRP A 322 -13.18 -8.00 -33.86
CA TRP A 322 -12.72 -7.17 -34.97
C TRP A 322 -12.52 -5.72 -34.53
N GLU A 323 -13.41 -5.17 -33.71
CA GLU A 323 -13.28 -3.81 -33.20
C GLU A 323 -12.10 -3.62 -32.25
N LEU A 324 -11.84 -4.60 -31.37
CA LEU A 324 -10.68 -4.57 -30.49
C LEU A 324 -9.37 -4.64 -31.31
N GLU A 325 -9.32 -5.52 -32.31
CA GLU A 325 -8.14 -5.67 -33.17
C GLU A 325 -7.88 -4.44 -34.05
N LYS A 326 -8.94 -3.75 -34.48
CA LYS A 326 -8.83 -2.48 -35.21
C LYS A 326 -8.37 -1.32 -34.33
N HIS A 327 -8.52 -1.42 -33.02
CA HIS A 327 -8.04 -0.39 -32.10
C HIS A 327 -6.56 -0.59 -31.77
N GLU A 328 -6.19 -1.78 -31.35
CA GLU A 328 -4.80 -2.15 -31.05
C GLU A 328 -4.58 -3.61 -31.47
N ALA A 329 -3.52 -3.85 -32.24
CA ALA A 329 -3.17 -5.18 -32.68
C ALA A 329 -2.85 -6.08 -31.48
N GLY A 330 -3.45 -7.27 -31.43
CA GLY A 330 -3.25 -8.25 -30.36
C GLY A 330 -4.16 -8.08 -29.14
N LEU A 331 -5.01 -7.05 -29.07
CA LEU A 331 -5.94 -6.88 -27.96
C LEU A 331 -7.01 -8.00 -27.90
N SER A 332 -7.41 -8.52 -29.06
CA SER A 332 -8.35 -9.63 -29.17
C SER A 332 -7.76 -10.99 -28.72
N GLN A 333 -6.43 -11.11 -28.69
CA GLN A 333 -5.70 -12.32 -28.33
C GLN A 333 -5.46 -12.45 -26.83
N ARG A 334 -5.81 -11.41 -26.04
CA ARG A 334 -5.71 -11.47 -24.58
C ARG A 334 -6.50 -12.64 -24.01
N PRO A 335 -6.10 -13.18 -22.84
CA PRO A 335 -6.87 -14.21 -22.16
C PRO A 335 -8.32 -13.77 -21.99
N HIS A 336 -9.23 -14.56 -22.56
CA HIS A 336 -10.64 -14.20 -22.58
C HIS A 336 -11.55 -15.39 -22.30
N VAL A 337 -12.75 -15.07 -21.83
CA VAL A 337 -13.88 -16.00 -21.73
C VAL A 337 -15.07 -15.41 -22.43
N VAL A 338 -15.81 -16.26 -23.15
CA VAL A 338 -17.09 -15.88 -23.77
C VAL A 338 -18.19 -16.22 -22.79
N VAL A 339 -18.97 -15.21 -22.43
CA VAL A 339 -20.12 -15.29 -21.52
C VAL A 339 -21.37 -15.07 -22.34
N ALA A 340 -22.15 -16.13 -22.52
CA ALA A 340 -23.40 -16.11 -23.24
C ALA A 340 -24.55 -15.91 -22.24
N ASN A 341 -25.11 -14.70 -22.21
CA ASN A 341 -26.06 -14.26 -21.22
C ASN A 341 -27.52 -14.42 -21.70
N LYS A 342 -28.48 -14.28 -20.77
CA LYS A 342 -29.93 -14.32 -20.98
C LYS A 342 -30.54 -15.70 -21.28
N ILE A 343 -29.96 -16.79 -20.76
CA ILE A 343 -30.52 -18.16 -20.93
C ILE A 343 -31.90 -18.38 -20.28
N ASP A 344 -32.39 -17.40 -19.51
CA ASP A 344 -33.75 -17.34 -18.99
C ASP A 344 -34.79 -17.20 -20.11
N LEU A 345 -34.40 -16.69 -21.27
CA LEU A 345 -35.29 -16.57 -22.44
C LEU A 345 -35.34 -17.89 -23.23
N PRO A 346 -36.53 -18.32 -23.68
CA PRO A 346 -36.69 -19.59 -24.41
C PRO A 346 -35.92 -19.62 -25.74
N GLU A 347 -35.83 -18.48 -26.44
CA GLU A 347 -35.06 -18.32 -27.68
C GLU A 347 -33.56 -18.53 -27.42
N ALA A 348 -33.07 -17.95 -26.33
CA ALA A 348 -31.69 -18.07 -25.91
C ALA A 348 -31.33 -19.52 -25.53
N ARG A 349 -32.24 -20.23 -24.87
CA ARG A 349 -32.05 -21.65 -24.49
C ARG A 349 -31.93 -22.56 -25.72
N ALA A 350 -32.66 -22.26 -26.80
CA ALA A 350 -32.55 -22.99 -28.06
C ALA A 350 -31.19 -22.73 -28.76
N ALA A 351 -30.65 -21.52 -28.65
CA ALA A 351 -29.38 -21.14 -29.27
C ALA A 351 -28.12 -21.76 -28.59
N VAL A 352 -28.24 -22.27 -27.35
CA VAL A 352 -27.11 -22.83 -26.58
C VAL A 352 -26.39 -23.97 -27.32
N ALA A 353 -27.14 -24.87 -27.96
CA ALA A 353 -26.55 -26.01 -28.67
C ALA A 353 -25.71 -25.55 -29.87
N GLN A 354 -26.20 -24.56 -30.61
CA GLN A 354 -25.52 -23.97 -31.75
C GLN A 354 -24.27 -23.19 -31.33
N LEU A 355 -24.36 -22.47 -30.21
CA LEU A 355 -23.23 -21.74 -29.62
C LEU A 355 -22.08 -22.69 -29.27
N ARG A 356 -22.38 -23.79 -28.56
CA ARG A 356 -21.38 -24.79 -28.16
C ARG A 356 -20.72 -25.45 -29.38
N ALA A 357 -21.47 -25.69 -30.44
CA ALA A 357 -20.94 -26.26 -31.68
C ALA A 357 -19.96 -25.32 -32.39
N ARG A 358 -20.18 -24.00 -32.36
CA ARG A 358 -19.34 -23.00 -33.06
C ARG A 358 -18.17 -22.45 -32.24
N LEU A 359 -18.36 -22.21 -30.95
CA LEU A 359 -17.37 -21.54 -30.08
C LEU A 359 -16.60 -22.50 -29.17
N GLY A 360 -16.98 -23.79 -29.18
CA GLY A 360 -16.35 -24.83 -28.37
C GLY A 360 -16.77 -24.80 -26.89
N PRO A 361 -16.21 -25.70 -26.06
CA PRO A 361 -16.60 -25.89 -24.66
C PRO A 361 -16.18 -24.74 -23.72
N GLY A 362 -15.40 -23.76 -24.20
CA GLY A 362 -14.91 -22.63 -23.39
C GLY A 362 -15.94 -21.52 -23.16
N ALA A 363 -17.10 -21.55 -23.83
CA ALA A 363 -18.16 -20.56 -23.66
C ALA A 363 -19.07 -20.91 -22.47
N ILE A 364 -19.24 -19.96 -21.55
CA ILE A 364 -20.08 -20.12 -20.36
C ILE A 364 -21.45 -19.52 -20.63
N THR A 365 -22.49 -20.35 -20.54
CA THR A 365 -23.88 -19.93 -20.68
C THR A 365 -24.46 -19.64 -19.30
N LEU A 366 -24.98 -18.44 -19.06
CA LEU A 366 -25.52 -18.03 -17.75
C LEU A 366 -26.71 -17.09 -17.89
N SER A 367 -27.44 -16.87 -16.79
CA SER A 367 -28.42 -15.78 -16.69
C SER A 367 -28.02 -14.84 -15.55
N ALA A 368 -27.71 -13.60 -15.91
CA ALA A 368 -27.46 -12.55 -14.92
C ALA A 368 -28.72 -12.15 -14.14
N ALA A 369 -29.92 -12.43 -14.66
CA ALA A 369 -31.19 -12.06 -14.04
C ALA A 369 -31.62 -13.08 -12.98
N THR A 370 -31.50 -14.37 -13.28
CA THR A 370 -31.88 -15.46 -12.36
C THR A 370 -30.73 -15.92 -11.47
N GLY A 371 -29.48 -15.62 -11.86
CA GLY A 371 -28.27 -16.13 -11.20
C GLY A 371 -27.88 -17.54 -11.65
N GLU A 372 -28.57 -18.11 -12.64
CA GLU A 372 -28.27 -19.44 -13.18
C GLU A 372 -26.85 -19.49 -13.76
N ASN A 373 -26.06 -20.46 -13.28
CA ASN A 373 -24.70 -20.77 -13.73
C ASN A 373 -23.65 -19.64 -13.56
N VAL A 374 -23.88 -18.69 -12.65
CA VAL A 374 -22.89 -17.63 -12.33
C VAL A 374 -21.63 -18.19 -11.67
N GLU A 375 -21.74 -19.27 -10.89
CA GLU A 375 -20.61 -19.92 -10.22
C GLU A 375 -19.55 -20.45 -11.21
N ALA A 376 -19.98 -21.00 -12.34
CA ALA A 376 -19.06 -21.44 -13.40
C ALA A 376 -18.22 -20.29 -13.95
N LEU A 377 -18.81 -19.09 -14.08
CA LEU A 377 -18.07 -17.89 -14.46
C LEU A 377 -17.05 -17.50 -13.40
N LEU A 378 -17.41 -17.55 -12.11
CA LEU A 378 -16.50 -17.21 -11.02
C LEU A 378 -15.30 -18.16 -10.96
N MET A 379 -15.50 -19.45 -11.15
CA MET A 379 -14.41 -20.43 -11.22
C MET A 379 -13.49 -20.16 -12.40
N ARG A 380 -14.05 -19.94 -13.60
CA ARG A 380 -13.26 -19.65 -14.79
C ARG A 380 -12.49 -18.34 -14.71
N LEU A 381 -13.08 -17.32 -14.11
CA LEU A 381 -12.43 -16.03 -13.84
C LEU A 381 -11.20 -16.21 -12.95
N ARG A 382 -11.29 -17.09 -11.94
CA ARG A 382 -10.19 -17.40 -11.03
C ARG A 382 -9.04 -18.10 -11.75
N GLU A 383 -9.33 -19.06 -12.61
CA GLU A 383 -8.32 -19.75 -13.44
C GLU A 383 -7.58 -18.77 -14.35
N LEU A 384 -8.33 -17.92 -15.06
CA LEU A 384 -7.74 -16.90 -15.96
C LEU A 384 -6.87 -15.90 -15.20
N HIS A 385 -7.28 -15.53 -13.98
CA HIS A 385 -6.46 -14.66 -13.12
C HIS A 385 -5.20 -15.38 -12.63
N GLY A 386 -5.31 -16.66 -12.23
CA GLY A 386 -4.18 -17.46 -11.74
C GLY A 386 -3.07 -17.65 -12.77
N GLN A 387 -3.44 -17.92 -14.04
CA GLN A 387 -2.49 -18.08 -15.16
C GLN A 387 -1.67 -16.82 -15.47
N HIS A 388 -2.10 -15.66 -14.99
CA HIS A 388 -1.46 -14.37 -15.24
C HIS A 388 -0.63 -13.86 -14.04
N VAL A 389 -0.81 -14.47 -12.87
CA VAL A 389 -0.11 -14.11 -11.63
C VAL A 389 1.07 -15.05 -11.36
N ALA A 390 1.04 -16.27 -11.90
CA ALA A 390 2.20 -17.16 -11.98
C ALA A 390 3.18 -16.69 -13.07
#